data_AF-A0A2D0KW16-F1
#
_entry.id   AF-A0A2D0KW16-F1
#
_cell.length_a   1.000
_cell.length_b   1.000
_cell.length_c   1.000
_cell.angle_alpha   90.00
_cell.angle_beta   90.00
_cell.angle_gamma   90.00
#
_symmetry.space_group_name_H-M   'P 1'
#
loop_
_entity.id
_entity.type
_entity.pdbx_description
1 polymer ?
#
loop_
_entity_poly.entity_id
_entity_poly.type
_entity_poly.pdbx_seq_one_letter_code
_entity_poly.pdbx_strand_id
1 'polypeptide(L)' 'MRSGLWDASTQIDRSALPSPGYILKALSKSEFDDVEYDTHLDQRLKDNLY' A
#
# COMPACT_ATOMS: atom_id res chain seq x y z
N MET A 1 1.84 28.34 11.00
CA MET A 1 0.83 27.26 11.00
C MET A 1 1.51 25.97 10.61
N ARG A 2 1.35 24.89 11.37
CA ARG A 2 1.76 23.54 10.94
C ARG A 2 0.62 22.98 10.09
N SER A 3 0.91 22.23 9.04
CA SER A 3 -0.01 21.82 7.98
C SER A 3 -1.14 20.86 8.40
N GLY A 4 -1.54 20.81 9.68
CA GLY A 4 -2.59 19.92 10.19
C GLY A 4 -2.24 18.42 10.14
N LEU A 5 -1.12 18.03 9.54
CA LEU A 5 -0.70 16.64 9.30
C LEU A 5 -0.57 15.78 10.56
N TRP A 6 -0.49 16.40 11.75
CA TRP A 6 -0.37 15.70 13.03
C TRP A 6 -1.66 15.64 13.83
N ASP A 7 -2.78 16.12 13.27
CA ASP A 7 -4.08 16.06 13.94
C ASP A 7 -4.63 14.62 13.92
N ALA A 8 -4.76 14.01 15.09
CA ALA A 8 -5.22 12.63 15.24
C ALA A 8 -6.63 12.40 14.68
N SER A 9 -7.48 13.43 14.66
CA SER A 9 -8.83 13.35 14.10
C SER A 9 -8.84 13.24 12.57
N THR A 10 -7.72 13.59 11.92
CA THR A 10 -7.55 13.44 10.46
C THR A 10 -6.84 12.14 10.08
N GLN A 11 -6.40 11.36 11.06
CA GLN A 11 -5.76 10.07 10.83
C GLN A 11 -6.83 9.02 10.58
N ILE A 12 -6.79 8.43 9.40
CA ILE A 12 -7.65 7.30 9.04
C ILE A 12 -7.03 6.00 9.55
N ASP A 13 -7.88 5.02 9.82
CA ASP A 13 -7.44 3.67 10.16
C ASP A 13 -6.61 3.08 9.02
N ARG A 14 -5.51 2.42 9.39
CA ARG A 14 -4.60 1.83 8.41
C ARG A 14 -5.26 0.70 7.61
N SER A 15 -6.29 0.07 8.16
CA SER A 15 -7.11 -0.93 7.45
C SER A 15 -8.00 -0.32 6.36
N ALA A 16 -8.26 0.99 6.40
CA ALA A 16 -8.99 1.70 5.35
C ALA A 16 -8.10 2.06 4.15
N LEU A 17 -6.77 1.92 4.30
CA LEU A 17 -5.84 2.14 3.20
C LEU A 17 -5.83 0.92 2.26
N PRO A 18 -5.82 1.15 0.94
CA PRO A 18 -5.68 0.07 -0.03
C PRO A 18 -4.31 -0.60 0.09
N SER A 19 -4.25 -1.88 -0.29
CA SER A 19 -3.00 -2.60 -0.35
C SER A 19 -2.08 -2.06 -1.45
N PRO A 20 -0.75 -2.28 -1.35
CA PRO A 20 0.19 -1.89 -2.39
C PRO A 20 -0.14 -2.48 -3.76
N GLY A 21 -0.54 -3.75 -3.82
CA GLY A 21 -0.99 -4.40 -5.05
C GLY A 21 -2.20 -3.70 -5.67
N TYR A 22 -3.18 -3.33 -4.84
CA TYR A 22 -4.37 -2.59 -5.31
C TYR A 22 -4.01 -1.21 -5.87
N ILE A 23 -3.07 -0.49 -5.24
CA ILE A 23 -2.59 0.80 -5.73
C ILE A 23 -1.92 0.62 -7.11
N LEU A 24 -1.07 -0.39 -7.26
CA LEU A 24 -0.40 -0.69 -8.53
C LEU A 24 -1.39 -1.07 -9.63
N LYS A 25 -2.41 -1.86 -9.30
CA LYS A 25 -3.52 -2.22 -10.20
C LYS A 25 -4.33 -1.01 -10.64
N ALA A 26 -4.61 -0.08 -9.72
CA ALA A 26 -5.31 1.16 -10.05
C ALA A 26 -4.49 2.05 -11.00
N LEU A 27 -3.16 2.12 -10.81
CA LEU A 27 -2.27 2.91 -11.67
C LEU A 27 -2.02 2.28 -13.04
N SER A 28 -2.00 0.94 -13.11
CA SER A 28 -1.73 0.16 -14.33
C SER A 28 -2.97 -0.15 -15.17
N LYS A 29 -4.09 0.56 -14.95
CA LYS A 29 -5.36 0.34 -15.68
C LYS A 29 -5.84 -1.11 -15.61
N SER A 30 -5.66 -1.77 -14.47
CA SER A 30 -6.15 -3.13 -14.22
C SER A 30 -5.41 -4.27 -14.94
N GLU A 31 -4.26 -4.02 -15.57
CA GLU A 31 -3.40 -5.08 -16.14
C GLU A 31 -2.54 -5.80 -15.09
N PHE A 32 -2.60 -5.37 -13.83
CA PHE A 32 -1.77 -5.89 -12.75
C PHE A 32 -2.58 -6.72 -11.77
N ASP A 33 -2.07 -7.89 -11.42
CA ASP A 33 -2.65 -8.75 -10.39
C ASP A 33 -2.21 -8.25 -9.00
N ASP A 34 -3.16 -7.65 -8.30
CA ASP A 34 -3.00 -7.14 -6.95
C ASP A 34 -2.83 -8.26 -5.92
N VAL A 35 -3.51 -9.39 -6.11
CA VAL A 35 -3.50 -10.53 -5.18
C VAL A 35 -2.17 -11.28 -5.26
N GLU A 36 -1.70 -11.56 -6.47
CA GLU A 36 -0.37 -12.15 -6.68
C GLU A 36 0.71 -11.23 -6.11
N TYR A 37 0.60 -9.92 -6.37
CA TYR A 37 1.59 -8.98 -5.87
C TYR A 37 1.68 -8.95 -4.34
N ASP A 38 0.54 -8.86 -3.66
CA ASP A 38 0.50 -8.79 -2.20
C ASP A 38 0.93 -10.10 -1.53
N THR A 39 0.62 -11.26 -2.14
CA THR A 39 1.04 -12.58 -1.60
C THR A 39 2.54 -12.81 -1.74
N HIS A 40 3.15 -12.35 -2.83
CA HIS A 40 4.59 -12.47 -3.05
C HIS A 40 5.41 -11.37 -2.37
N LEU A 41 4.77 -10.36 -1.78
CA LEU A 41 5.44 -9.21 -1.16
C LEU A 41 6.39 -9.63 -0.04
N ASP A 42 5.92 -10.48 0.88
CA ASP A 42 6.71 -10.96 2.02
C ASP A 42 7.94 -11.76 1.57
N GLN A 43 7.79 -12.56 0.52
CA GLN A 43 8.90 -13.35 -0.04
C GLN A 43 9.92 -12.44 -0.74
N ARG A 44 9.47 -11.47 -1.54
CA ARG A 44 10.36 -10.50 -2.22
C ARG A 44 11.12 -9.63 -1.23
N LEU A 45 10.49 -9.23 -0.13
CA LEU A 45 11.15 -8.49 0.95
C LEU A 45 12.30 -9.31 1.54
N LYS A 46 12.08 -10.61 1.78
CA LYS A 46 13.16 -11.51 2.24
C LYS A 46 14.26 -11.67 1.19
N ASP A 47 13.90 -11.80 -0.08
CA ASP A 47 14.87 -12.08 -1.13
C ASP A 47 15.71 -10.85 -1.54
N ASN A 48 15.24 -9.62 -1.27
CA ASN A 48 15.94 -8.38 -1.68
C ASN A 48 16.57 -7.60 -0.52
N LEU A 49 16.15 -7.82 0.73
CA LEU A 49 16.74 -7.14 1.89
C LEU A 49 17.77 -7.96 2.65
N TYR A 50 18.00 -9.22 2.28
CA TYR A 50 19.03 -10.10 2.85
C TYR A 50 20.05 -10.53 1.80
#